data_AF-A0A7D4A843-F1
#
_entry.id   AF-A0A7D4A843-F1
#
_cell.length_a   1.000
_cell.length_b   1.000
_cell.length_c   1.000
_cell.angle_alpha   90.00
_cell.angle_beta   90.00
_cell.angle_gamma   90.00
#
_symmetry.space_group_name_H-M   'P 1'
#
loop_
_entity.id
_entity.type
_entity.pdbx_description
1 polymer ?
#
loop_
_entity_poly.entity_id
_entity_poly.type
_entity_poly.pdbx_seq_one_letter_code
_entity_poly.pdbx_strand_id
1 'polypeptide(L)'
;MPRPETVTLHVTAGKKHKVSAHDLVGAFVKVGGLEHHTVGRIEVFDFYSYVAVPRKQAAELIEKLNGAKIKGVKVRVTEVA
;
A
#
# COMPACT_ATOMS: atom_id res chain seq x y z
N MET A 1 -17.59 17.26 11.14
CA MET A 1 -16.89 16.08 11.69
C MET A 1 -15.60 15.90 10.89
N PRO A 2 -14.41 16.13 11.48
CA PRO A 2 -13.16 15.96 10.74
C PRO A 2 -12.94 14.47 10.49
N ARG A 3 -12.89 14.08 9.21
CA ARG A 3 -12.51 12.71 8.81
C ARG A 3 -11.01 12.62 8.94
N PRO A 4 -10.44 11.53 9.47
CA PRO A 4 -9.01 11.37 9.56
C PRO A 4 -8.39 11.51 8.17
N GLU A 5 -7.40 12.40 8.07
CA GLU A 5 -6.73 12.73 6.81
C GLU A 5 -5.87 11.56 6.33
N THR A 6 -5.56 10.62 7.21
CA THR A 6 -4.79 9.40 6.96
C THR A 6 -5.65 8.16 7.06
N VAL A 7 -5.43 7.23 6.15
CA VAL A 7 -5.99 5.88 6.15
C VAL A 7 -4.88 4.85 6.15
N THR A 8 -5.15 3.68 6.67
CA THR A 8 -4.21 2.57 6.61
C THR A 8 -4.61 1.68 5.44
N LEU A 9 -3.64 1.30 4.62
CA LEU A 9 -3.81 0.37 3.51
C LEU A 9 -3.30 -0.99 3.96
N HIS A 10 -4.14 -2.01 3.84
CA HIS A 10 -3.78 -3.40 4.00
C HIS A 10 -3.35 -3.97 2.65
N VAL A 11 -2.17 -4.57 2.64
CA VAL A 11 -1.56 -5.16 1.46
C VAL A 11 -1.32 -6.63 1.71
N THR A 12 -1.78 -7.52 0.83
CA THR A 12 -1.51 -8.96 0.93
C THR A 12 -0.08 -9.33 0.48
N ALA A 13 0.86 -8.41 0.59
CA ALA A 13 2.27 -8.59 0.24
C ALA A 13 3.09 -8.53 1.53
N GLY A 14 3.87 -9.58 1.82
CA GLY A 14 4.63 -9.69 3.05
C GLY A 14 6.09 -10.11 2.83
N LYS A 15 6.80 -10.27 3.94
CA LYS A 15 8.22 -10.64 4.00
C LYS A 15 8.50 -11.98 3.30
N LYS A 16 7.54 -12.91 3.34
CA LYS A 16 7.61 -14.22 2.67
C LYS A 16 7.66 -14.12 1.14
N HIS A 17 7.20 -12.99 0.59
CA HIS A 17 7.33 -12.64 -0.82
C HIS A 17 8.60 -11.81 -1.13
N LYS A 18 9.58 -11.76 -0.21
CA LYS A 18 10.79 -10.91 -0.33
C LYS A 18 10.45 -9.42 -0.46
N VAL A 19 9.36 -9.00 0.17
CA VAL A 19 8.90 -7.62 0.15
C VAL A 19 9.31 -6.93 1.45
N SER A 20 10.00 -5.81 1.34
CA SER A 20 10.39 -4.95 2.46
C SER A 20 9.59 -3.65 2.39
N ALA A 21 9.56 -2.88 3.47
CA ALA A 21 8.81 -1.62 3.54
C ALA A 21 9.11 -0.70 2.34
N HIS A 22 10.39 -0.57 1.98
CA HIS A 22 10.84 0.23 0.85
C HIS A 22 10.42 -0.36 -0.51
N ASP A 23 10.43 -1.69 -0.66
CA ASP A 23 10.00 -2.36 -1.90
C ASP A 23 8.47 -2.27 -2.07
N LEU A 24 7.72 -2.33 -0.97
CA LEU A 24 6.28 -2.04 -0.93
C LEU A 24 6.00 -0.61 -1.37
N VAL A 25 6.67 0.38 -0.77
CA VAL A 25 6.55 1.79 -1.15
C VAL A 25 6.83 1.96 -2.65
N GLY A 26 7.96 1.42 -3.12
CA GLY A 26 8.35 1.51 -4.53
C GLY A 26 7.36 0.83 -5.45
N ALA A 27 6.80 -0.32 -5.06
CA ALA A 27 5.80 -1.02 -5.86
C ALA A 27 4.44 -0.29 -5.85
N PHE A 28 4.08 0.33 -4.74
CA PHE A 28 2.86 1.13 -4.61
C PHE A 28 2.93 2.38 -5.49
N VAL A 29 4.08 3.03 -5.49
CA VAL A 29 4.38 4.17 -6.37
C VAL A 29 4.41 3.74 -7.83
N LYS A 30 5.10 2.64 -8.16
CA LYS A 30 5.31 2.21 -9.54
C LYS A 30 4.06 1.60 -10.19
N VAL A 31 3.23 0.91 -9.43
CA VAL A 31 1.98 0.29 -9.95
C VAL A 31 0.79 1.23 -9.77
N GLY A 32 0.82 2.10 -8.76
CA GLY A 32 -0.29 2.96 -8.39
C GLY A 32 -0.16 4.40 -8.83
N GLY A 33 1.03 4.80 -9.30
CA GLY A 33 1.32 6.18 -9.70
C GLY A 33 1.37 7.15 -8.52
N LEU A 34 1.67 6.67 -7.30
CA LEU A 34 1.89 7.55 -6.15
C LEU A 34 3.28 8.13 -6.11
N GLU A 35 3.45 9.16 -5.29
CA GLU A 35 4.76 9.68 -4.95
C GLU A 35 5.26 9.07 -3.64
N HIS A 36 6.54 8.69 -3.59
CA HIS A 36 7.16 8.05 -2.41
C HIS A 36 7.02 8.89 -1.14
N HIS A 37 6.87 10.21 -1.31
CA HIS A 37 6.75 11.20 -0.25
C HIS A 37 5.43 11.09 0.53
N THR A 38 4.39 10.55 -0.09
CA THR A 38 3.06 10.45 0.53
C THR A 38 2.88 9.16 1.33
N VAL A 39 3.80 8.20 1.15
CA VAL A 39 3.77 6.96 1.91
C VAL A 39 4.34 7.21 3.30
N GLY A 40 3.49 7.06 4.31
CA GLY A 40 3.86 7.25 5.71
C GLY A 40 4.45 5.99 6.32
N ARG A 41 3.97 5.64 7.54
CA ARG A 41 4.45 4.48 8.29
C ARG A 41 4.12 3.19 7.56
N ILE A 42 5.09 2.28 7.47
CA ILE A 42 4.92 0.96 6.88
C ILE A 42 5.26 -0.10 7.92
N GLU A 43 4.36 -1.07 8.06
CA GLU A 43 4.51 -2.24 8.91
C GLU A 43 4.49 -3.47 8.01
N VAL A 44 5.55 -4.27 8.00
CA VAL A 44 5.63 -5.46 7.13
C VAL A 44 5.55 -6.72 8.00
N PHE A 45 4.55 -7.55 7.74
CA PHE A 45 4.39 -8.88 8.35
C PHE A 45 4.81 -9.98 7.38
N ASP A 46 4.77 -11.23 7.85
CA ASP A 46 5.18 -12.40 7.06
C ASP A 46 4.33 -12.59 5.80
N PHE A 47 3.00 -12.46 5.91
CA PHE A 47 2.04 -12.69 4.82
C PHE A 47 1.42 -11.43 4.24
N TYR A 48 1.43 -10.32 4.98
CA TYR A 48 0.78 -9.06 4.62
C TYR A 48 1.60 -7.87 5.12
N SER A 49 1.18 -6.66 4.76
CA SER A 49 1.78 -5.41 5.22
C SER A 49 0.73 -4.33 5.38
N TYR A 50 0.98 -3.38 6.26
CA TYR A 50 0.18 -2.19 6.45
C TYR A 50 0.96 -0.95 6.07
N VAL A 51 0.28 -0.01 5.42
CA VAL A 51 0.89 1.24 4.95
C VAL A 51 -0.05 2.40 5.29
N ALA A 52 0.39 3.33 6.13
CA ALA A 52 -0.36 4.54 6.43
C ALA A 52 -0.12 5.59 5.32
N VAL A 53 -1.18 6.04 4.66
CA VAL A 53 -1.12 7.09 3.63
C VAL A 53 -2.28 8.07 3.79
N PRO A 54 -2.22 9.31 3.28
CA PRO A 54 -3.34 10.22 3.30
C PRO A 54 -4.49 9.77 2.38
N ARG A 55 -5.72 9.95 2.86
CA ARG A 55 -6.98 9.53 2.24
C ARG A 55 -7.13 10.00 0.79
N LYS A 56 -6.68 11.23 0.50
CA LYS A 56 -6.71 11.81 -0.86
C LYS A 56 -6.01 10.93 -1.89
N GLN A 57 -4.94 10.26 -1.48
CA GLN A 57 -4.11 9.44 -2.35
C GLN A 57 -4.41 7.95 -2.20
N ALA A 58 -4.92 7.52 -1.05
CA ALA A 58 -5.37 6.15 -0.84
C ALA A 58 -6.49 5.71 -1.79
N ALA A 59 -7.50 6.54 -2.01
CA ALA A 59 -8.67 6.19 -2.81
C ALA A 59 -8.29 5.83 -4.27
N GLU A 60 -7.51 6.71 -4.92
CA GLU A 60 -6.95 6.43 -6.25
C GLU A 60 -6.06 5.19 -6.24
N LEU A 61 -5.34 4.97 -5.14
CA LEU A 61 -4.44 3.83 -5.05
C LEU A 61 -5.17 2.52 -5.01
N ILE A 62 -6.22 2.43 -4.21
CA ILE A 62 -7.02 1.21 -4.08
C ILE A 62 -7.63 0.88 -5.45
N GLU A 63 -8.13 1.87 -6.19
CA GLU A 63 -8.64 1.62 -7.55
C GLU A 63 -7.55 1.11 -8.51
N LYS A 64 -6.34 1.68 -8.47
CA LYS A 64 -5.25 1.30 -9.39
C LYS A 64 -4.52 0.01 -9.00
N LEU A 65 -4.33 -0.25 -7.70
CA LEU A 65 -3.60 -1.40 -7.19
C LEU A 65 -4.47 -2.62 -6.90
N ASN A 66 -5.78 -2.49 -6.80
CA ASN A 66 -6.63 -3.65 -6.52
C ASN A 66 -6.60 -4.63 -7.70
N GLY A 67 -5.88 -5.74 -7.50
CA GLY A 67 -5.65 -6.75 -8.55
C GLY A 67 -4.33 -6.61 -9.31
N ALA A 68 -3.48 -5.66 -8.90
CA ALA A 68 -2.15 -5.47 -9.44
C ALA A 68 -1.23 -6.67 -9.19
N LYS A 69 -0.28 -6.88 -10.11
CA LYS A 69 0.83 -7.82 -9.92
C LYS A 69 2.07 -7.06 -9.47
N ILE A 70 2.41 -7.16 -8.19
CA ILE A 70 3.70 -6.67 -7.67
C ILE A 70 4.68 -7.82 -7.74
N LYS A 71 5.77 -7.66 -8.50
CA LYS A 71 6.90 -8.62 -8.52
C LYS A 71 6.47 -10.05 -8.88
N GLY A 72 5.51 -10.18 -9.80
CA GLY A 72 4.95 -11.47 -10.25
C GLY A 72 3.85 -12.05 -9.36
N VAL A 73 3.53 -11.40 -8.24
CA VAL A 73 2.55 -11.85 -7.25
C VAL A 73 1.32 -10.96 -7.36
N LYS A 74 0.13 -11.56 -7.49
CA LYS A 74 -1.11 -10.79 -7.36
C LYS A 74 -1.24 -10.31 -5.92
N VAL A 75 -1.24 -9.00 -5.76
CA VAL A 75 -1.46 -8.38 -4.47
C VAL A 75 -2.82 -7.70 -4.48
N ARG A 76 -3.46 -7.66 -3.32
CA ARG A 76 -4.63 -6.84 -3.08
C ARG A 76 -4.29 -5.75 -2.11
N VAL A 77 -4.86 -4.58 -2.38
CA VAL A 77 -4.78 -3.40 -1.54
C VAL A 77 -6.18 -3.05 -1.13
N THR A 78 -6.38 -2.91 0.17
CA THR A 78 -7.68 -2.58 0.75
C THR A 78 -7.46 -1.45 1.75
N GLU A 79 -8.28 -0.40 1.75
CA GLU A 79 -8.28 0.50 2.91
C GLU A 79 -8.84 -0.23 4.13
N VAL A 80 -8.14 -0.03 5.24
CA VAL A 80 -8.55 -0.37 6.59
C VAL A 80 -8.53 0.93 7.37
N ALA A 81 -9.57 1.75 7.19
CA ALA A 81 -9.82 2.98 7.92
C ALA A 81 -11.30 3.37 7.91
#